data_AF-A0A8J7JY84-F1
#
_entry.id   AF-A0A8J7JY84-F1
#
_cell.length_a   1.000
_cell.length_b   1.000
_cell.length_c   1.000
_cell.angle_alpha   90.00
_cell.angle_beta   90.00
_cell.angle_gamma   90.00
#
_symmetry.space_group_name_H-M   'P 1'
#
loop_
_entity.id
_entity.type
_entity.pdbx_description
1 polymer ?
#
loop_
_entity_poly.entity_id
_entity_poly.type
_entity_poly.pdbx_seq_one_letter_code
_entity_poly.pdbx_strand_id
1 'polypeptide(L)'
;MVNNEDFSKDDSSEEEWISKTQIKKEMLALQTLGEKLSTLTAEQLKTVPMSEPLRAAIEECSRIKPRSGAMKRHMNYVGRLMRTEDAEEIEQAMGRFEAGSQAHTAMFHRLERWRDRLIEGGNDELQTYLTETPEADIQHLRQLIRNAKKEAEKQQAPAAARKLFKYLRELAEAKL
;
A
#
# COMPACT_ATOMS: atom_id res chain seq x y z
N MET A 1 -73.64 -9.27 -20.00
CA MET A 1 -72.74 -10.17 -20.75
C MET A 1 -71.44 -9.43 -20.99
N VAL A 2 -70.36 -10.01 -20.45
CA VAL A 2 -68.92 -9.84 -20.73
C VAL A 2 -68.17 -8.59 -20.21
N ASN A 3 -67.39 -8.88 -19.17
CA ASN A 3 -66.17 -8.28 -18.59
C ASN A 3 -65.25 -7.48 -19.54
N ASN A 4 -64.50 -6.52 -18.96
CA ASN A 4 -63.02 -6.52 -18.94
C ASN A 4 -62.54 -5.35 -18.04
N GLU A 5 -62.50 -5.56 -16.72
CA GLU A 5 -61.26 -5.78 -15.95
C GLU A 5 -60.35 -4.54 -15.85
N ASP A 6 -60.48 -3.92 -14.67
CA ASP A 6 -59.46 -3.22 -13.89
C ASP A 6 -58.05 -3.77 -14.17
N PHE A 7 -57.19 -2.94 -14.76
CA PHE A 7 -55.75 -3.14 -14.81
C PHE A 7 -55.06 -2.09 -13.95
N SER A 8 -55.40 -2.09 -12.67
CA SER A 8 -54.44 -1.78 -11.61
C SER A 8 -53.38 -2.87 -11.62
N LYS A 9 -52.27 -2.64 -12.34
CA LYS A 9 -51.06 -3.46 -12.21
C LYS A 9 -49.93 -2.58 -11.68
N ASP A 10 -49.96 -2.44 -10.36
CA ASP A 10 -48.75 -2.38 -9.57
C ASP A 10 -47.99 -3.70 -9.82
N ASP A 11 -46.82 -3.60 -10.45
CA ASP A 11 -45.84 -4.69 -10.49
C ASP A 11 -44.47 -4.06 -10.28
N SER A 12 -44.22 -3.81 -9.01
CA SER A 12 -42.92 -3.72 -8.35
C SER A 12 -41.75 -4.24 -9.20
N SER A 13 -41.02 -3.34 -9.81
CA SER A 13 -39.60 -3.55 -10.10
C SER A 13 -38.87 -2.28 -9.70
N GLU A 14 -38.66 -2.15 -8.40
CA GLU A 14 -37.58 -1.36 -7.79
C GLU A 14 -36.21 -1.96 -8.19
N GLU A 15 -36.00 -2.25 -9.48
CA GLU A 15 -34.67 -2.47 -10.03
C GLU A 15 -33.99 -1.12 -10.09
N GLU A 16 -33.35 -0.81 -8.95
CA GLU A 16 -32.38 0.23 -8.70
C GLU A 16 -31.79 0.79 -10.02
N TRP A 17 -32.28 1.95 -10.45
CA TRP A 17 -31.81 2.59 -11.68
C TRP A 17 -30.39 3.10 -11.45
N ILE A 18 -29.40 2.21 -11.56
CA ILE A 18 -27.98 2.56 -11.43
C ILE A 18 -27.70 3.65 -12.46
N SER A 19 -27.35 4.85 -11.96
CA SER A 19 -27.15 5.99 -12.84
C SER A 19 -26.00 5.71 -13.82
N LYS A 20 -26.07 6.26 -15.05
CA LYS A 20 -24.96 6.19 -16.03
C LYS A 20 -23.62 6.66 -15.45
N THR A 21 -23.65 7.52 -14.43
CA THR A 21 -22.47 8.00 -13.70
C THR A 21 -21.88 6.94 -12.79
N GLN A 22 -22.71 6.14 -12.13
CA GLN A 22 -22.29 5.08 -11.22
C GLN A 22 -21.60 3.93 -11.97
N ILE A 23 -22.19 3.48 -13.09
CA ILE A 23 -21.58 2.48 -13.98
C ILE A 23 -20.19 2.95 -14.46
N LYS A 24 -20.05 4.24 -14.80
CA LYS A 24 -18.75 4.80 -15.20
C LYS A 24 -17.72 4.77 -14.07
N LYS A 25 -18.13 5.02 -12.82
CA LYS A 25 -17.26 4.98 -11.65
C LYS A 25 -16.80 3.56 -11.36
N GLU A 26 -17.71 2.59 -11.37
CA GLU A 26 -17.39 1.17 -11.19
C GLU A 26 -16.42 0.68 -12.27
N MET A 27 -16.68 1.05 -13.52
CA MET A 27 -15.78 0.74 -14.62
C MET A 27 -14.36 1.30 -14.44
N LEU A 28 -14.25 2.53 -13.95
CA LEU A 28 -12.96 3.15 -13.67
C LEU A 28 -12.27 2.50 -12.46
N ALA A 29 -13.03 2.09 -11.44
CA ALA A 29 -12.52 1.38 -10.28
C ALA A 29 -11.90 0.03 -10.69
N LEU A 30 -12.62 -0.76 -11.49
CA LEU A 30 -12.11 -2.04 -12.01
C LEU A 30 -10.86 -1.88 -12.87
N GLN A 31 -10.81 -0.84 -13.71
CA GLN A 31 -9.61 -0.54 -14.50
C GLN A 31 -8.43 -0.16 -13.60
N THR A 32 -8.67 0.68 -12.60
CA THR A 32 -7.65 1.10 -11.62
C THR A 32 -7.13 -0.10 -10.83
N LEU A 33 -8.01 -1.03 -10.45
CA LEU A 33 -7.66 -2.28 -9.78
C LEU A 33 -6.76 -3.17 -10.67
N GLY A 34 -7.11 -3.32 -11.94
CA GLY A 34 -6.27 -4.04 -12.91
C GLY A 34 -4.90 -3.39 -13.13
N GLU A 35 -4.84 -2.05 -13.15
CA GLU A 35 -3.57 -1.31 -13.19
C GLU A 35 -2.71 -1.58 -11.96
N LYS A 36 -3.30 -1.57 -10.75
CA LYS A 36 -2.60 -1.93 -9.52
C LYS A 36 -2.04 -3.35 -9.55
N LEU A 37 -2.82 -4.33 -10.01
CA LEU A 37 -2.35 -5.72 -10.16
C LEU A 37 -1.09 -5.81 -11.03
N SER A 38 -1.02 -5.04 -12.11
CA SER A 38 0.15 -5.02 -13.00
C SER A 38 1.46 -4.52 -12.36
N THR A 39 1.38 -3.93 -11.16
CA THR A 39 2.54 -3.44 -10.39
C THR A 39 3.02 -4.40 -9.31
N LEU A 40 2.27 -5.47 -9.03
CA LEU A 40 2.62 -6.45 -8.01
C LEU A 40 3.80 -7.33 -8.45
N THR A 41 4.53 -7.88 -7.49
CA THR A 41 5.59 -8.86 -7.78
C THR A 41 4.98 -10.19 -8.23
N ALA A 42 5.77 -11.00 -8.94
CA ALA A 42 5.34 -12.34 -9.36
C ALA A 42 4.96 -13.25 -8.16
N GLU A 43 5.55 -13.02 -6.99
CA GLU A 43 5.21 -13.77 -5.77
C GLU A 43 3.86 -13.32 -5.19
N GLN A 44 3.60 -12.01 -5.14
CA GLN A 44 2.30 -11.47 -4.72
C GLN A 44 1.17 -11.89 -5.66
N LEU A 45 1.41 -11.89 -6.98
CA LEU A 45 0.40 -12.29 -7.96
C LEU A 45 -0.04 -13.75 -7.79
N LYS A 46 0.83 -14.65 -7.31
CA LYS A 46 0.47 -16.05 -7.04
C LYS A 46 -0.55 -16.21 -5.92
N THR A 47 -0.59 -15.27 -4.97
CA THR A 47 -1.50 -15.34 -3.82
C THR A 47 -2.79 -14.56 -4.03
N VAL A 48 -2.92 -13.82 -5.15
CA VAL A 48 -4.16 -13.13 -5.50
C VAL A 48 -5.12 -14.12 -6.17
N PRO A 49 -6.36 -14.26 -5.66
CA PRO A 49 -7.38 -15.08 -6.28
C PRO A 49 -7.87 -14.40 -7.56
N MET A 50 -7.53 -14.98 -8.70
CA MET A 50 -7.96 -14.51 -10.01
C MET A 50 -7.98 -15.66 -11.01
N SER A 51 -8.81 -15.54 -12.03
CA SER A 51 -8.85 -16.47 -13.15
C SER A 51 -7.53 -16.52 -13.94
N GLU A 52 -7.28 -17.65 -14.59
CA GLU A 52 -6.10 -17.83 -15.43
C GLU A 52 -6.02 -16.82 -16.60
N PRO A 53 -7.12 -16.46 -17.28
CA PRO A 53 -7.11 -15.38 -18.27
C PRO A 53 -6.64 -14.04 -17.73
N LEU A 54 -7.10 -13.65 -16.52
CA LEU A 54 -6.65 -12.41 -15.90
C LEU A 54 -5.16 -12.49 -15.53
N ARG A 55 -4.72 -13.60 -14.96
CA ARG A 55 -3.30 -13.83 -14.62
C ARG A 55 -2.40 -13.66 -15.83
N ALA A 56 -2.70 -14.35 -16.94
CA ALA A 56 -1.94 -14.25 -18.17
C ALA A 56 -1.94 -12.82 -18.74
N ALA A 57 -3.07 -12.12 -18.67
CA ALA A 57 -3.17 -10.73 -19.10
C ALA A 57 -2.30 -9.79 -18.25
N ILE A 58 -2.25 -9.98 -16.92
CA ILE A 58 -1.42 -9.19 -16.03
C ILE A 58 0.07 -9.45 -16.29
N GLU A 59 0.50 -10.70 -16.45
CA GLU A 59 1.90 -11.03 -16.75
C GLU A 59 2.39 -10.43 -18.08
N GLU A 60 1.53 -10.39 -19.09
CA GLU A 60 1.85 -9.79 -20.40
C GLU A 60 2.12 -8.28 -20.31
N CYS A 61 1.60 -7.59 -19.29
CA CYS A 61 1.85 -6.15 -19.09
C CYS A 61 3.35 -5.84 -19.01
N SER A 62 4.15 -6.75 -18.44
CA SER A 62 5.61 -6.58 -18.31
C SER A 62 6.35 -6.53 -19.66
N ARG A 63 5.77 -7.12 -20.70
CA ARG A 63 6.36 -7.20 -22.06
C ARG A 63 5.96 -6.02 -22.93
N ILE A 64 4.86 -5.35 -22.59
CA ILE A 64 4.34 -4.23 -23.37
C ILE A 64 5.06 -2.95 -22.96
N LYS A 65 5.51 -2.19 -23.97
CA LYS A 65 6.16 -0.91 -23.74
C LYS A 65 5.29 0.02 -22.87
N PRO A 66 5.81 0.55 -21.75
CA PRO A 66 5.08 1.49 -20.91
C PRO A 66 4.66 2.76 -21.67
N ARG A 67 3.54 3.37 -21.25
CA ARG A 67 3.01 4.63 -21.81
C ARG A 67 2.73 4.57 -23.32
N SER A 68 2.55 3.37 -23.88
CA SER A 68 2.25 3.17 -25.30
C SER A 68 0.74 3.01 -25.55
N GLY A 69 0.32 3.23 -26.79
CA GLY A 69 -1.06 2.93 -27.20
C GLY A 69 -1.42 1.45 -27.08
N ALA A 70 -0.43 0.55 -27.19
CA ALA A 70 -0.61 -0.88 -26.95
C ALA A 70 -0.92 -1.15 -25.46
N MET A 71 -0.17 -0.54 -24.54
CA MET A 71 -0.44 -0.64 -23.10
C MET A 71 -1.83 -0.15 -22.76
N LYS A 72 -2.26 1.00 -23.31
CA LYS A 72 -3.61 1.53 -23.07
C LYS A 72 -4.70 0.56 -23.53
N ARG A 73 -4.55 -0.06 -24.71
CA ARG A 73 -5.50 -1.07 -25.20
C ARG A 73 -5.50 -2.34 -24.36
N HIS A 74 -4.31 -2.79 -23.95
CA HIS A 74 -4.16 -3.96 -23.09
C HIS A 74 -4.84 -3.74 -21.74
N MET A 75 -4.71 -2.54 -21.17
CA MET A 75 -5.34 -2.23 -19.89
C MET A 75 -6.87 -2.11 -19.99
N ASN A 76 -7.41 -1.69 -21.14
CA ASN A 76 -8.85 -1.80 -21.40
C ASN A 76 -9.32 -3.26 -21.48
N TYR A 77 -8.49 -4.16 -22.00
CA TYR A 77 -8.77 -5.60 -22.02
C TYR A 77 -8.73 -6.20 -20.61
N VAL A 78 -7.72 -5.86 -19.80
CA VAL A 78 -7.67 -6.20 -18.37
C VAL A 78 -8.92 -5.71 -17.65
N GLY A 79 -9.31 -4.44 -17.84
CA GLY A 79 -10.53 -3.88 -17.25
C GLY A 79 -11.84 -4.53 -17.74
N ARG A 80 -11.82 -5.24 -18.88
CA ARG A 80 -12.94 -6.07 -19.32
C ARG A 80 -12.95 -7.43 -18.59
N LEU A 81 -11.79 -8.05 -18.39
CA LEU A 81 -11.66 -9.29 -17.62
C LEU A 81 -12.05 -9.08 -16.16
N MET A 82 -11.65 -7.96 -15.55
CA MET A 82 -12.01 -7.62 -14.16
C MET A 82 -13.52 -7.61 -13.88
N ARG A 83 -14.38 -7.47 -14.89
CA ARG A 83 -15.84 -7.51 -14.71
C ARG A 83 -16.40 -8.91 -14.43
N THR A 84 -15.63 -9.95 -14.76
CA THR A 84 -16.02 -11.35 -14.55
C THR A 84 -15.38 -11.96 -13.32
N GLU A 85 -14.54 -11.20 -12.62
CA GLU A 85 -13.86 -11.62 -11.41
C GLU A 85 -14.61 -11.13 -10.17
N ASP A 86 -14.29 -11.74 -9.02
CA ASP A 86 -14.65 -11.19 -7.72
C ASP A 86 -13.69 -10.04 -7.37
N ALA A 87 -14.12 -8.81 -7.68
CA ALA A 87 -13.32 -7.62 -7.42
C ALA A 87 -13.07 -7.39 -5.93
N GLU A 88 -14.02 -7.77 -5.06
CA GLU A 88 -13.88 -7.60 -3.62
C GLU A 88 -12.80 -8.52 -3.06
N GLU A 89 -12.78 -9.79 -3.49
CA GLU A 89 -11.77 -10.76 -3.07
C GLU A 89 -10.36 -10.32 -3.51
N ILE A 90 -10.24 -9.81 -4.74
CA ILE A 90 -8.99 -9.25 -5.28
C ILE A 90 -8.55 -8.03 -4.45
N GLU A 91 -9.46 -7.09 -4.16
CA GLU A 91 -9.16 -5.90 -3.34
C GLU A 91 -8.69 -6.28 -1.95
N GLN A 92 -9.33 -7.25 -1.30
CA GLN A 92 -8.93 -7.74 0.01
C GLN A 92 -7.54 -8.39 -0.03
N ALA A 93 -7.24 -9.19 -1.06
CA ALA A 93 -5.92 -9.79 -1.24
C ALA A 93 -4.85 -8.71 -1.43
N MET A 94 -5.13 -7.68 -2.23
CA MET A 94 -4.20 -6.56 -2.42
C MET A 94 -4.01 -5.73 -1.15
N GLY A 95 -5.07 -5.51 -0.37
CA GLY A 95 -5.02 -4.76 0.89
C GLY A 95 -4.04 -5.36 1.90
N ARG A 96 -3.84 -6.68 1.88
CA ARG A 96 -2.84 -7.36 2.74
C ARG A 96 -1.41 -6.95 2.38
N PHE A 97 -1.11 -6.71 1.11
CA PHE A 97 0.21 -6.24 0.68
C PHE A 97 0.42 -4.76 1.03
N GLU A 98 -0.61 -3.93 0.79
CA GLU A 98 -0.56 -2.51 1.14
C GLU A 98 -0.40 -2.32 2.65
N ALA A 99 -1.09 -3.11 3.48
CA ALA A 99 -0.96 -3.05 4.94
C ALA A 99 0.46 -3.38 5.43
N GLY A 100 1.11 -4.40 4.85
CA GLY A 100 2.50 -4.73 5.18
C GLY A 100 3.48 -3.60 4.80
N SER A 101 3.30 -3.03 3.60
CA SER A 101 4.10 -1.89 3.12
C SER A 101 3.89 -0.63 3.96
N GLN A 102 2.64 -0.34 4.35
CA GLN A 102 2.30 0.78 5.21
C GLN A 102 2.88 0.62 6.62
N ALA A 103 2.80 -0.58 7.20
CA ALA A 103 3.40 -0.87 8.51
C ALA A 103 4.93 -0.65 8.49
N HIS A 104 5.60 -1.14 7.44
CA HIS A 104 7.05 -0.94 7.27
C HIS A 104 7.40 0.56 7.08
N THR A 105 6.60 1.28 6.29
CA THR A 105 6.78 2.73 6.07
C THR A 105 6.56 3.53 7.35
N ALA A 106 5.51 3.21 8.12
CA ALA A 106 5.21 3.82 9.40
C ALA A 106 6.32 3.55 10.43
N MET A 107 6.87 2.33 10.45
CA MET A 107 8.04 1.98 11.26
C MET A 107 9.24 2.84 10.86
N PHE A 108 9.57 2.93 9.57
CA PHE A 108 10.67 3.76 9.07
C PHE A 108 10.54 5.22 9.53
N HIS A 109 9.38 5.84 9.33
CA HIS A 109 9.15 7.21 9.79
C HIS A 109 9.20 7.36 11.32
N ARG A 110 8.76 6.35 12.07
CA ARG A 110 8.92 6.35 13.54
C ARG A 110 10.40 6.35 13.93
N LEU A 111 11.22 5.55 13.25
CA LEU A 111 12.67 5.49 13.49
C LEU A 111 13.37 6.79 13.08
N GLU A 112 12.95 7.44 12.00
CA GLU A 112 13.46 8.75 11.60
C GLU A 112 13.15 9.81 12.67
N ARG A 113 11.91 9.86 13.16
CA ARG A 113 11.54 10.76 14.27
C ARG A 113 12.37 10.48 15.51
N TRP A 114 12.62 9.22 15.86
CA TRP A 114 13.45 8.87 17.00
C TRP A 114 14.91 9.32 16.81
N ARG A 115 15.50 9.08 15.64
CA ARG A 115 16.84 9.56 15.30
C ARG A 115 16.94 11.06 15.52
N ASP A 116 16.00 11.83 14.96
CA ASP A 116 16.03 13.29 15.01
C ASP A 116 15.83 13.78 16.45
N ARG A 117 14.87 13.22 17.20
CA ARG A 117 14.67 13.52 18.64
C ARG A 117 15.90 13.22 19.49
N LEU A 118 16.61 12.12 19.23
CA LEU A 118 17.81 11.76 19.98
C LEU A 118 19.00 12.68 19.65
N ILE A 119 19.09 13.16 18.41
CA ILE A 119 20.12 14.11 17.97
C ILE A 119 19.83 15.52 18.46
N GLU A 120 18.58 15.99 18.40
CA GLU A 120 18.22 17.35 18.81
C GLU A 120 18.03 17.45 20.33
N GLY A 121 17.52 16.38 20.94
CA GLY A 121 17.19 16.31 22.35
C GLY A 121 18.36 16.00 23.27
N GLY A 122 18.07 15.86 24.56
CA GLY A 122 19.04 15.61 25.63
C GLY A 122 19.04 14.18 26.15
N ASN A 123 19.52 14.02 27.38
CA ASN A 123 19.46 12.73 28.09
C ASN A 123 18.01 12.25 28.31
N ASP A 124 17.04 13.16 28.36
CA ASP A 124 15.63 12.84 28.60
C ASP A 124 15.03 12.04 27.42
N GLU A 125 15.37 12.41 26.19
CA GLU A 125 14.95 11.69 24.98
C GLU A 125 15.59 10.30 24.90
N LEU A 126 16.86 10.19 25.30
CA LEU A 126 17.54 8.90 25.45
C LEU A 126 16.84 8.02 26.48
N GLN A 127 16.50 8.56 27.65
CA GLN A 127 15.81 7.80 28.70
C GLN A 127 14.41 7.35 28.24
N THR A 128 13.70 8.21 27.51
CA THR A 128 12.40 7.87 26.92
C THR A 128 12.53 6.71 25.94
N TYR A 129 13.51 6.75 25.04
CA TYR A 129 13.76 5.66 24.09
C TYR A 129 14.13 4.34 24.79
N LEU A 130 15.00 4.40 25.81
CA LEU A 130 15.41 3.22 26.59
C LEU A 130 14.26 2.60 27.40
N THR A 131 13.23 3.39 27.72
CA THR A 131 12.01 2.85 28.35
C THR A 131 11.21 1.99 27.36
N GLU A 132 11.19 2.37 26.08
CA GLU A 132 10.54 1.58 25.01
C GLU A 132 11.39 0.40 24.52
N THR A 133 12.72 0.51 24.66
CA THR A 133 13.73 -0.41 24.11
C THR A 133 14.83 -0.68 25.15
N PRO A 134 14.53 -1.41 26.24
CA PRO A 134 15.49 -1.66 27.33
C PRO A 134 16.69 -2.53 26.92
N GLU A 135 16.56 -3.30 25.83
CA GLU A 135 17.60 -4.14 25.23
C GLU A 135 18.69 -3.35 24.48
N ALA A 136 18.51 -2.04 24.28
CA ALA A 136 19.48 -1.21 23.58
C ALA A 136 20.78 -1.04 24.38
N ASP A 137 21.92 -1.10 23.69
CA ASP A 137 23.22 -0.78 24.28
C ASP A 137 23.32 0.74 24.48
N ILE A 138 23.14 1.15 25.74
CA ILE A 138 23.15 2.54 26.18
C ILE A 138 24.46 3.25 25.78
N GLN A 139 25.60 2.56 25.89
CA GLN A 139 26.90 3.18 25.62
C GLN A 139 27.09 3.37 24.12
N HIS A 140 26.72 2.36 23.32
CA HIS A 140 26.75 2.47 21.87
C HIS A 140 25.82 3.58 21.37
N LEU A 141 24.59 3.63 21.89
CA LEU A 141 23.60 4.63 21.51
C LEU A 141 24.07 6.05 21.85
N ARG A 142 24.61 6.27 23.06
CA ARG A 142 25.22 7.55 23.45
C ARG A 142 26.35 7.97 22.52
N GLN A 143 27.20 7.03 22.12
CA GLN A 143 28.31 7.32 21.21
C GLN A 143 27.82 7.75 19.82
N LEU A 144 26.81 7.06 19.28
CA LEU A 144 26.20 7.40 17.99
C LEU A 144 25.53 8.78 18.05
N ILE A 145 24.77 9.07 19.10
CA ILE A 145 24.10 10.36 19.30
C ILE A 145 25.12 11.50 19.36
N ARG A 146 26.17 11.36 20.18
CA ARG A 146 27.23 12.39 20.29
C ARG A 146 27.91 12.66 18.94
N ASN A 147 28.21 11.62 18.18
CA ASN A 147 28.83 11.77 16.86
C ASN A 147 27.91 12.48 15.87
N ALA A 148 26.62 12.11 15.85
CA ALA A 148 25.64 12.72 14.98
C ALA A 148 25.38 14.19 15.32
N LYS A 149 25.30 14.54 16.61
CA LYS A 149 25.26 15.94 17.08
C LYS A 149 26.45 16.76 16.58
N LYS A 150 27.66 16.22 16.76
CA LYS A 150 28.90 16.89 16.33
C LYS A 150 28.97 17.09 14.82
N GLU A 151 28.47 16.14 14.03
CA GLU A 151 28.38 16.29 12.57
C GLU A 151 27.37 17.38 12.18
N ALA A 152 26.20 17.41 12.84
CA ALA A 152 25.14 18.40 12.60
C ALA A 152 25.61 19.82 12.95
N GLU A 153 26.24 20.02 14.12
CA GLU A 153 26.83 21.29 14.55
C GLU A 153 27.89 21.82 13.56
N LYS A 154 28.63 20.91 12.93
CA LYS A 154 29.68 21.24 11.96
C LYS A 154 29.17 21.31 10.51
N GLN A 155 27.87 21.17 10.29
CA GLN A 155 27.26 21.13 8.95
C GLN A 155 27.92 20.08 8.02
N GLN A 156 28.35 18.96 8.60
CA GLN A 156 28.98 17.87 7.87
C GLN A 156 27.95 16.92 7.27
N ALA A 157 28.39 16.07 6.34
CA ALA A 157 27.54 15.01 5.82
C ALA A 157 27.06 14.08 6.96
N PRO A 158 25.77 13.68 6.99
CA PRO A 158 25.13 12.99 8.12
C PRO A 158 25.49 11.49 8.17
N ALA A 159 26.77 11.15 8.25
CA ALA A 159 27.24 9.77 8.27
C ALA A 159 26.89 9.07 9.60
N ALA A 160 27.10 9.73 10.74
CA ALA A 160 26.74 9.22 12.06
C ALA A 160 25.21 9.16 12.26
N ALA A 161 24.45 10.11 11.74
CA ALA A 161 22.98 10.05 11.79
C ALA A 161 22.43 8.84 11.01
N ARG A 162 23.04 8.50 9.86
CA ARG A 162 22.71 7.27 9.11
C ARG A 162 23.07 6.01 9.89
N LYS A 163 24.21 5.99 10.59
CA LYS A 163 24.60 4.87 11.48
C LYS A 163 23.63 4.72 12.65
N LEU A 164 23.21 5.82 13.26
CA LEU A 164 22.19 5.83 14.30
C LEU A 164 20.88 5.23 13.80
N PHE A 165 20.37 5.69 12.66
CA PHE A 165 19.17 5.12 12.05
C PHE A 165 19.29 3.60 11.82
N LYS A 166 20.42 3.15 11.27
CA LYS A 166 20.67 1.73 11.02
C LYS A 166 20.60 0.92 12.32
N TYR A 167 21.20 1.41 13.40
CA TYR A 167 21.17 0.74 14.70
C TYR A 167 19.75 0.69 15.29
N LEU A 168 19.00 1.81 15.25
CA LEU A 168 17.61 1.85 15.71
C LEU A 168 16.72 0.87 14.93
N ARG A 169 16.98 0.71 13.62
CA ARG A 169 16.29 -0.25 12.76
C ARG A 169 16.61 -1.69 13.14
N GLU A 170 17.88 -2.03 13.39
CA GLU A 170 18.29 -3.37 13.83
C GLU A 170 17.61 -3.76 15.15
N LEU A 171 17.49 -2.83 16.10
CA LEU A 171 16.76 -3.06 17.35
C LEU A 171 15.27 -3.28 17.12
N ALA A 172 14.64 -2.48 16.25
CA ALA A 172 13.22 -2.62 15.95
C ALA A 172 12.91 -3.93 15.19
N GLU A 173 13.78 -4.34 14.27
CA GLU A 173 13.66 -5.60 13.52
C GLU A 173 13.88 -6.82 14.42
N ALA A 174 14.77 -6.74 15.43
CA ALA A 174 15.00 -7.82 16.38
C ALA A 174 13.83 -8.07 17.35
N LYS A 175 12.86 -7.15 17.40
CA LYS A 175 11.67 -7.23 18.27
C LYS A 175 10.43 -7.82 17.57
N LEU A 176 10.47 -7.94 16.25
CA LEU A 176 9.44 -8.58 15.41
C LEU A 176 9.59 -10.10 15.42
#